data_AF-A0A419GPL8-F1
#
_entry.id   AF-A0A419GPL8-F1
#
_cell.length_a   1.000
_cell.length_b   1.000
_cell.length_c   1.000
_cell.angle_alpha   90.00
_cell.angle_beta   90.00
_cell.angle_gamma   90.00
#
_symmetry.space_group_name_H-M   'P 1'
#
loop_
_entity.id
_entity.type
_entity.pdbx_description
1 polymer ?
#
loop_
_entity_poly.entity_id
_entity_poly.type
_entity_poly.pdbx_seq_one_letter_code
_entity_poly.pdbx_strand_id
1 'polypeptide(L)' 'KKGSGTLELMCHPGYCDETLAAASSYCREREEELHILMSPEFKDMLQGSGARLATYVGL' A
#
# COMPACT_ATOMS: atom_id res chain seq x y z
N LYS A 1 -14.78 21.05 6.80
CA LYS A 1 -15.44 19.84 7.37
C LYS A 1 -14.55 18.64 7.05
N LYS A 2 -14.14 17.82 8.04
CA LYS A 2 -13.59 16.48 7.73
C LYS A 2 -14.75 15.67 7.13
N GLY A 3 -14.62 15.24 5.88
CA GLY A 3 -15.61 14.38 5.25
C GLY A 3 -15.54 12.98 5.86
N SER A 4 -16.68 12.38 6.19
CA SER A 4 -16.76 10.95 6.45
C SER A 4 -16.88 10.25 5.10
N GLY A 5 -15.91 9.39 4.78
CA GLY A 5 -15.91 8.64 3.53
C GLY A 5 -14.84 7.56 3.56
N THR A 6 -14.90 6.70 2.55
CA THR A 6 -13.91 5.65 2.32
C THR A 6 -12.92 6.13 1.26
N LEU A 7 -11.64 5.87 1.48
CA LEU A 7 -10.58 6.05 0.49
C LEU A 7 -10.00 4.68 0.16
N GLU A 8 -9.96 4.35 -1.12
CA GLU A 8 -9.16 3.24 -1.63
C GLU A 8 -7.82 3.78 -2.12
N LEU A 9 -6.72 3.22 -1.61
CA LEU A 9 -5.37 3.52 -2.07
C LEU A 9 -4.83 2.28 -2.80
N MET A 10 -4.55 2.44 -4.10
CA MET A 10 -4.01 1.38 -4.93
C MET A 10 -2.49 1.33 -4.80
N CYS A 11 -1.96 0.14 -4.59
CA CYS A 11 -0.53 -0.15 -4.45
C CYS A 11 -0.18 -1.43 -5.23
N HIS A 12 1.10 -1.63 -5.54
CA HIS A 12 1.66 -2.80 -6.21
C HIS A 12 2.79 -3.49 -5.42
N PRO A 13 2.70 -3.66 -4.08
CA PRO A 13 3.78 -4.26 -3.32
C PRO A 13 4.05 -5.69 -3.79
N GLY A 14 5.32 -6.04 -3.96
CA GLY A 14 5.72 -7.39 -4.36
C GLY A 14 7.22 -7.55 -4.54
N TYR A 15 7.67 -8.81 -4.50
CA TYR A 15 9.04 -9.17 -4.85
C TYR A 15 9.23 -9.15 -6.37
N CYS A 16 10.39 -8.71 -6.81
CA CYS A 16 10.72 -8.60 -8.21
C CYS A 16 11.60 -9.76 -8.66
N ASP A 17 11.18 -10.44 -9.71
CA ASP A 17 11.97 -11.46 -10.39
C ASP A 17 12.18 -11.10 -11.87
N GLU A 18 12.99 -11.91 -12.56
CA GLU A 18 13.30 -11.70 -13.97
C GLU A 18 12.05 -11.82 -14.86
N THR A 19 11.10 -12.68 -14.48
CA THR A 19 9.83 -12.84 -15.19
C THR A 19 9.03 -11.54 -15.17
N LEU A 20 8.91 -10.92 -13.99
CA LEU A 20 8.20 -9.66 -13.82
C LEU A 20 8.93 -8.51 -14.49
N ALA A 21 10.27 -8.46 -14.39
CA ALA A 21 11.08 -7.45 -15.05
C ALA A 21 10.96 -7.49 -16.58
N ALA A 22 10.78 -8.69 -17.16
CA ALA A 22 10.53 -8.84 -18.59
C ALA A 22 9.11 -8.42 -19.01
N ALA A 23 8.13 -8.54 -18.11
CA ALA A 23 6.71 -8.32 -18.40
C ALA A 23 6.20 -6.91 -18.01
N SER A 24 6.90 -6.19 -17.13
CA SER A 24 6.43 -4.91 -16.61
C SER A 24 7.55 -3.89 -16.48
N SER A 25 7.31 -2.68 -17.00
CA SER A 25 8.14 -1.52 -16.72
C SER A 25 8.04 -1.06 -15.27
N TYR A 26 6.97 -1.45 -14.56
CA TYR A 26 6.77 -1.18 -13.14
C TYR A 26 7.10 -2.44 -12.35
N CYS A 27 8.40 -2.62 -12.12
CA CYS A 27 8.96 -3.79 -11.47
C CYS A 27 9.63 -3.33 -10.17
N ARG A 28 10.78 -2.66 -10.25
CA ARG A 28 11.61 -2.33 -9.08
C ARG A 28 10.88 -1.55 -7.98
N GLU A 29 9.98 -0.66 -8.35
CA GLU A 29 9.20 0.17 -7.44
C GLU A 29 8.30 -0.67 -6.50
N ARG A 30 7.93 -1.88 -6.91
CA ARG A 30 7.08 -2.79 -6.11
C ARG A 30 7.76 -3.26 -4.83
N GLU A 31 9.09 -3.43 -4.85
CA GLU A 31 9.84 -3.81 -3.66
C GLU A 31 9.95 -2.63 -2.69
N GLU A 32 10.06 -1.41 -3.20
CA GLU A 32 10.04 -0.20 -2.39
C GLU A 32 8.67 0.00 -1.74
N GLU A 33 7.57 -0.13 -2.50
CA GLU A 33 6.21 -0.12 -1.95
C GLU A 33 6.02 -1.17 -0.86
N LEU A 34 6.49 -2.40 -1.10
CA LEU A 34 6.44 -3.49 -0.13
C LEU A 34 7.21 -3.14 1.15
N HIS A 35 8.41 -2.59 1.00
CA HIS A 35 9.23 -2.19 2.14
C HIS A 35 8.54 -1.10 2.99
N ILE A 36 7.98 -0.08 2.34
CA ILE A 36 7.27 1.02 3.01
C ILE A 36 6.01 0.50 3.71
N LEU A 37 5.18 -0.28 3.03
CA LEU A 37 3.91 -0.76 3.59
C LEU A 37 4.09 -1.75 4.76
N MET A 38 5.24 -2.43 4.83
CA MET A 38 5.61 -3.30 5.95
C MET A 38 6.43 -2.58 7.03
N SER A 39 6.76 -1.30 6.85
CA SER A 39 7.62 -0.59 7.78
C SER A 39 6.90 -0.25 9.10
N PRO A 40 7.60 -0.27 10.25
CA PRO A 40 7.03 0.20 11.52
C PRO A 40 6.52 1.64 11.43
N GLU A 41 7.25 2.51 10.73
CA GLU A 41 6.92 3.93 10.59
C GLU A 41 5.59 4.14 9.85
N PHE A 42 5.31 3.34 8.81
CA PHE A 42 4.03 3.39 8.12
C PHE A 42 2.88 2.94 9.03
N LYS A 43 3.11 1.89 9.82
CA LYS A 43 2.12 1.41 10.80
C LYS A 43 1.82 2.48 11.86
N ASP A 44 2.85 3.12 12.39
CA ASP A 44 2.71 4.19 13.39
C ASP A 44 2.00 5.42 12.82
N MET A 45 2.35 5.81 11.58
CA MET A 45 1.67 6.89 10.86
C MET A 45 0.17 6.57 10.68
N LEU A 46 -0.16 5.35 10.27
CA LEU A 46 -1.55 4.95 10.04
C LEU A 46 -2.35 4.96 11.35
N GLN A 47 -1.77 4.47 12.45
CA GLN A 47 -2.38 4.54 13.77
C GLN A 47 -2.59 5.99 14.25
N GLY A 48 -1.61 6.87 13.99
CA GLY A 48 -1.70 8.30 14.33
C GLY A 48 -2.68 9.10 13.48
N SER A 49 -3.01 8.63 12.27
CA SER A 49 -3.90 9.34 11.34
C SER A 49 -5.37 9.39 11.78
N GLY A 50 -5.78 8.47 12.67
CA GLY A 50 -7.18 8.25 13.03
C GLY A 50 -8.01 7.58 11.91
N ALA A 51 -7.38 7.12 10.84
CA ALA A 51 -8.01 6.27 9.83
C ALA A 51 -8.25 4.86 10.38
N ARG A 52 -9.25 4.17 9.82
CA ARG A 52 -9.52 2.75 10.10
C ARG A 52 -9.28 1.96 8.82
N LEU A 53 -8.39 0.99 8.88
CA LEU A 53 -8.26 -0.01 7.80
C LEU A 53 -9.57 -0.80 7.68
N ALA A 54 -10.03 -0.96 6.46
CA ALA A 54 -11.20 -1.75 6.12
C ALA A 54 -10.87 -2.62 4.90
N THR A 55 -11.61 -3.73 4.77
CA THR A 55 -11.69 -4.51 3.55
C THR A 55 -13.00 -4.19 2.85
N TYR A 56 -13.15 -4.58 1.58
CA TYR A 56 -14.39 -4.37 0.82
C TYR A 56 -15.65 -4.92 1.48
N VAL A 57 -15.53 -5.99 2.27
CA VAL A 57 -16.66 -6.58 3.02
C VAL A 57 -17.11 -5.68 4.17
N GLY A 58 -16.21 -4.85 4.70
CA GLY A 58 -16.46 -3.95 5.83
C GLY A 58 -16.83 -2.52 5.45
N LEU A 59 -17.17 -2.27 4.19
CA LEU A 59 -17.61 -0.97 3.66
C LEU A 59 -19.13 -0.81 3.66
#